data_AF-X6MXZ5-F1
#
_entry.id   AF-X6MXZ5-F1
#
_cell.length_a   1.000
_cell.length_b   1.000
_cell.length_c   1.000
_cell.angle_alpha   90.00
_cell.angle_beta   90.00
_cell.angle_gamma   90.00
#
_symmetry.space_group_name_H-M   'P 1'
#
loop_
_entity.id
_entity.type
_entity.pdbx_description
1 polymer ?
#
loop_
_entity_poly.entity_id
_entity_poly.type
_entity_poly.pdbx_seq_one_letter_code
_entity_poly.pdbx_strand_id
1 'polypeptide(L)'
;MVGPPGSGKSMLAKRLPALLPPLSSEEVLDISVITSIAGMMNNEEGIVTKRPFRDPHSSPSMAAIVGGGKQAKPGEITLAHQGVLFLDELPEFSRDVLESLRQPIENGTITIARVNSHITYPSRFQLIAAMNPCKCGYFGDIKATCSKAPKCAEDYQSKISGPLLDRFDIRVDVPHINAFEVEDNDAESTSDVAKRIGSAIDIQKERYKGLGFSVNALVDGEVLIKFTEMDNASKNFLKNAVEKFSKARSNQY
;
A
#
# COMPACT_ATOMS: atom_id res chain seq x y z
N MET A 1 2.75 7.69 -3.57
CA MET A 1 3.42 8.34 -4.71
C MET A 1 2.68 9.62 -5.04
N VAL A 2 3.35 10.77 -5.02
CA VAL A 2 2.79 12.05 -5.43
C VAL A 2 3.51 12.52 -6.67
N GLY A 3 2.80 12.87 -7.74
CA GLY A 3 3.46 13.32 -8.97
C GLY A 3 2.48 13.75 -10.05
N PRO A 4 2.92 14.53 -11.04
CA PRO A 4 2.05 15.05 -12.09
C PRO A 4 1.47 13.93 -12.98
N PRO A 5 0.44 14.21 -13.79
CA PRO A 5 -0.03 13.29 -14.82
C PRO A 5 1.11 12.83 -15.73
N GLY A 6 1.07 11.58 -16.19
CA GLY A 6 2.11 11.05 -17.09
C GLY A 6 3.42 10.62 -16.43
N SER A 7 3.61 10.80 -15.12
CA SER A 7 4.85 10.42 -14.42
C SER A 7 5.06 8.91 -14.17
N GLY A 8 4.22 8.04 -14.74
CA GLY A 8 4.40 6.58 -14.63
C GLY A 8 3.98 5.95 -13.29
N LYS A 9 3.25 6.66 -12.42
CA LYS A 9 2.80 6.14 -11.10
C LYS A 9 2.10 4.77 -11.19
N SER A 10 1.10 4.66 -12.06
CA SER A 10 0.34 3.42 -12.25
C SER A 10 1.17 2.32 -12.92
N MET A 11 2.13 2.70 -13.77
CA MET A 11 3.09 1.79 -14.41
C MET A 11 4.03 1.15 -13.38
N LEU A 12 4.51 1.95 -12.41
CA LEU A 12 5.33 1.48 -11.28
C LEU A 12 4.51 0.56 -10.36
N ALA A 13 3.28 0.96 -10.01
CA ALA A 13 2.40 0.17 -9.16
C ALA A 13 2.15 -1.25 -9.71
N LYS A 14 1.89 -1.37 -11.02
CA LYS A 14 1.62 -2.65 -11.69
C LYS A 14 2.82 -3.61 -11.73
N ARG A 15 4.04 -3.13 -11.48
CA ARG A 15 5.26 -3.95 -11.43
C ARG A 15 5.58 -4.49 -10.04
N LEU A 16 5.01 -3.90 -8.99
CA LEU A 16 5.26 -4.34 -7.60
C LEU A 16 4.97 -5.82 -7.35
N PRO A 17 3.88 -6.44 -7.86
CA PRO A 17 3.63 -7.86 -7.64
C PRO A 17 4.76 -8.77 -8.13
N ALA A 18 5.48 -8.39 -9.19
CA ALA A 18 6.61 -9.14 -9.73
C ALA A 18 7.90 -8.99 -8.88
N LEU A 19 7.94 -8.00 -7.99
CA LEU A 19 9.02 -7.77 -7.04
C LEU A 19 8.82 -8.52 -5.71
N LEU A 20 7.58 -8.91 -5.41
CA LEU A 20 7.24 -9.67 -4.21
C LEU A 20 7.72 -11.13 -4.34
N PRO A 21 8.08 -11.77 -3.22
CA PRO A 21 8.47 -13.18 -3.23
C PRO A 21 7.31 -14.07 -3.74
N PRO A 22 7.62 -15.26 -4.27
CA PRO A 22 6.59 -16.23 -4.64
C PRO A 22 5.71 -16.56 -3.43
N LEU A 23 4.47 -16.98 -3.70
CA LEU A 23 3.54 -17.41 -2.67
C LEU A 23 4.03 -18.71 -2.01
N SER A 24 3.90 -18.82 -0.70
CA SER A 24 4.00 -20.09 0.02
C SER A 24 2.76 -20.95 -0.25
N SER A 25 2.84 -22.25 0.02
CA SER A 25 1.69 -23.16 -0.10
C SER A 25 0.50 -22.73 0.76
N GLU A 26 0.75 -22.16 1.95
CA GLU A 26 -0.29 -21.63 2.84
C GLU A 26 -0.94 -20.38 2.23
N GLU A 27 -0.14 -19.45 1.70
CA GLU A 27 -0.67 -18.24 1.05
C GLU A 27 -1.49 -18.59 -0.21
N VAL A 28 -1.05 -19.59 -0.99
CA VAL A 28 -1.79 -20.10 -2.16
C VAL A 28 -3.16 -20.64 -1.73
N LEU A 29 -3.23 -21.40 -0.63
CA LEU A 29 -4.47 -21.94 -0.11
C LEU A 29 -5.43 -20.82 0.33
N ASP A 30 -4.93 -19.85 1.11
CA ASP A 30 -5.71 -18.71 1.59
C ASP A 30 -6.33 -17.92 0.44
N ILE A 31 -5.52 -17.57 -0.57
CA ILE A 31 -6.00 -16.85 -1.75
C ILE A 31 -7.04 -17.68 -2.50
N SER A 32 -6.78 -18.98 -2.71
CA SER A 32 -7.70 -19.86 -3.44
C SER A 32 -9.06 -19.96 -2.77
N VAL A 33 -9.11 -20.03 -1.43
CA VAL A 33 -10.36 -20.01 -0.65
C VAL A 33 -11.10 -18.68 -0.85
N ILE A 34 -10.40 -17.55 -0.80
CA ILE A 34 -10.99 -16.22 -1.02
C ILE A 34 -11.57 -16.12 -2.43
N THR A 35 -10.81 -16.51 -3.45
CA THR A 35 -11.22 -16.49 -4.87
C THR A 35 -12.43 -17.40 -5.10
N SER A 36 -12.47 -18.57 -4.44
CA SER A 36 -13.62 -19.48 -4.46
C SER A 36 -14.88 -18.83 -3.89
N ILE A 37 -14.80 -18.24 -2.69
CA ILE A 37 -15.93 -17.56 -2.03
C ILE A 37 -16.41 -16.36 -2.87
N ALA A 38 -15.48 -15.65 -3.52
CA ALA A 38 -15.80 -14.56 -4.43
C ALA A 38 -16.50 -15.02 -5.72
N GLY A 39 -16.43 -16.32 -6.05
CA GLY A 39 -16.94 -16.88 -7.32
C GLY A 39 -16.06 -16.52 -8.52
N MET A 40 -14.76 -16.32 -8.29
CA MET A 40 -13.78 -15.88 -9.28
C MET A 40 -12.82 -17.00 -9.74
N MET A 41 -13.05 -18.26 -9.32
CA MET A 41 -12.22 -19.37 -9.80
C MET A 41 -12.59 -19.70 -11.24
N ASN A 42 -11.59 -19.65 -12.13
CA ASN A 42 -11.73 -20.17 -13.48
C ASN A 42 -11.59 -21.69 -13.43
N ASN A 43 -12.50 -22.42 -14.08
CA ASN A 43 -12.50 -23.89 -14.08
C ASN A 43 -11.26 -24.53 -14.74
N GLU A 44 -10.43 -23.74 -15.42
CA GLU A 44 -9.26 -24.20 -16.19
C GLU A 44 -7.92 -24.03 -15.44
N GLU A 45 -7.81 -23.05 -14.53
CA GLU A 45 -6.61 -22.79 -13.73
C GLU A 45 -6.97 -22.97 -12.25
N GLY A 46 -6.94 -24.22 -11.77
CA GLY A 46 -7.44 -24.57 -10.43
C GLY A 46 -6.64 -24.02 -9.24
N ILE A 47 -5.53 -23.30 -9.46
CA ILE A 47 -4.65 -22.80 -8.39
C ILE A 47 -4.13 -21.40 -8.72
N VAL A 48 -4.34 -20.45 -7.79
CA VAL A 48 -3.77 -19.11 -7.89
C VAL A 48 -2.29 -19.13 -7.49
N THR A 49 -1.41 -18.90 -8.47
CA THR A 49 0.06 -18.94 -8.27
C THR A 49 0.72 -17.56 -8.24
N LYS A 50 -0.02 -16.50 -8.56
CA LYS A 50 0.48 -15.12 -8.60
C LYS A 50 -0.06 -14.31 -7.43
N ARG A 51 0.79 -13.41 -6.89
CA ARG A 51 0.40 -12.39 -5.90
C ARG A 51 -0.77 -11.57 -6.48
N PRO A 52 -1.90 -11.42 -5.77
CA PRO A 52 -3.01 -10.60 -6.23
C PRO A 52 -2.60 -9.14 -6.45
N PHE A 53 -3.19 -8.49 -7.46
CA PHE A 53 -3.10 -7.05 -7.66
C PHE A 53 -4.50 -6.53 -7.92
N ARG A 54 -4.94 -5.57 -7.11
CA ARG A 54 -6.27 -4.96 -7.20
C ARG A 54 -6.13 -3.47 -7.45
N ASP A 55 -6.74 -2.98 -8.51
CA ASP A 55 -6.78 -1.57 -8.91
C ASP A 55 -8.23 -1.10 -9.12
N PRO A 56 -9.04 -0.97 -8.06
CA PRO A 56 -10.40 -0.50 -8.19
C PRO A 56 -10.46 0.90 -8.81
N HIS A 57 -11.52 1.14 -9.58
CA HIS A 57 -11.83 2.48 -10.08
C HIS A 57 -11.94 3.48 -8.92
N SER A 58 -11.61 4.75 -9.13
CA SER A 58 -11.55 5.82 -8.12
C SER A 58 -12.89 6.21 -7.47
N SER A 59 -13.99 5.60 -7.90
CA SER A 59 -15.34 5.83 -7.38
C SER A 59 -16.05 4.52 -6.97
N PRO A 60 -15.39 3.61 -6.23
CA PRO A 60 -16.02 2.35 -5.86
C PRO A 60 -16.99 2.57 -4.71
N SER A 61 -18.02 1.74 -4.65
CA SER A 61 -18.89 1.71 -3.47
C SER A 61 -18.14 1.15 -2.25
N MET A 62 -18.58 1.52 -1.05
CA MET A 62 -18.11 0.89 0.20
C MET A 62 -18.17 -0.63 0.15
N ALA A 63 -19.26 -1.18 -0.42
CA ALA A 63 -19.45 -2.62 -0.52
C ALA A 63 -18.49 -3.27 -1.52
N ALA A 64 -18.01 -2.55 -2.54
CA ALA A 64 -16.98 -3.06 -3.44
C ALA A 64 -15.63 -3.16 -2.72
N ILE A 65 -15.26 -2.14 -1.94
CA ILE A 65 -13.96 -2.09 -1.25
C ILE A 65 -13.91 -3.04 -0.04
N VAL A 66 -14.87 -2.89 0.88
CA VAL A 66 -14.91 -3.65 2.15
C VAL A 66 -15.51 -5.04 1.96
N GLY A 67 -16.42 -5.18 0.98
CA GLY A 67 -17.26 -6.36 0.83
C GLY A 67 -18.65 -6.15 1.42
N GLY A 68 -19.56 -7.09 1.18
CA GLY A 68 -20.93 -7.00 1.67
C GLY A 68 -21.95 -7.83 0.90
N GLY A 69 -23.18 -7.30 0.81
CA GLY A 69 -24.32 -8.02 0.26
C GLY A 69 -24.93 -9.03 1.25
N LYS A 70 -25.98 -9.74 0.80
CA LYS A 70 -26.76 -10.68 1.64
C LYS A 70 -25.91 -11.85 2.19
N GLN A 71 -24.86 -12.24 1.45
CA GLN A 71 -23.95 -13.33 1.80
C GLN A 71 -22.64 -12.85 2.42
N ALA A 72 -22.50 -11.55 2.72
CA ALA A 72 -21.26 -10.95 3.22
C ALA A 72 -20.02 -11.40 2.40
N LYS A 73 -20.10 -11.21 1.08
CA LYS A 73 -19.01 -11.56 0.15
C LYS A 73 -17.78 -10.66 0.36
N PRO A 74 -16.57 -11.16 0.07
CA PRO A 74 -15.34 -10.37 0.15
C PRO A 74 -15.36 -9.18 -0.82
N GLY A 75 -14.66 -8.10 -0.44
CA GLY A 75 -14.41 -6.93 -1.29
C GLY A 75 -12.96 -6.84 -1.78
N GLU A 76 -12.60 -5.75 -2.44
CA GLU A 76 -11.25 -5.48 -2.98
C GLU A 76 -10.14 -5.65 -1.93
N ILE A 77 -10.38 -5.22 -0.69
CA ILE A 77 -9.43 -5.34 0.43
C ILE A 77 -9.09 -6.81 0.70
N THR A 78 -10.09 -7.68 0.70
CA THR A 78 -9.91 -9.12 0.91
C THR A 78 -9.33 -9.80 -0.32
N LEU A 79 -9.76 -9.40 -1.52
CA LEU A 79 -9.24 -9.93 -2.78
C LEU A 79 -7.77 -9.56 -3.02
N ALA A 80 -7.27 -8.49 -2.39
CA ALA A 80 -5.87 -8.10 -2.40
C ALA A 80 -5.01 -8.86 -1.38
N HIS A 81 -5.58 -9.79 -0.60
CA HIS A 81 -4.84 -10.53 0.43
C HIS A 81 -3.60 -11.23 -0.13
N GLN A 82 -2.50 -11.14 0.61
CA GLN A 82 -1.14 -11.55 0.25
C GLN A 82 -0.58 -10.88 -1.01
N GLY A 83 -1.19 -9.79 -1.47
CA GLY A 83 -0.83 -9.07 -2.68
C GLY A 83 -0.77 -7.56 -2.47
N VAL A 84 -1.21 -6.83 -3.50
CA VAL A 84 -1.16 -5.36 -3.56
C VAL A 84 -2.55 -4.80 -3.80
N LEU A 85 -2.94 -3.82 -3.00
CA LEU A 85 -4.08 -2.94 -3.28
C LEU A 85 -3.55 -1.59 -3.77
N PHE A 86 -3.83 -1.25 -5.02
CA PHE A 86 -3.43 0.00 -5.63
C PHE A 86 -4.61 0.97 -5.74
N LEU A 87 -4.47 2.15 -5.16
CA LEU A 87 -5.45 3.24 -5.24
C LEU A 87 -4.87 4.39 -6.06
N ASP A 88 -5.31 4.51 -7.30
CA ASP A 88 -4.93 5.64 -8.16
C ASP A 88 -5.84 6.84 -7.89
N GLU A 89 -5.29 8.04 -7.93
CA GLU A 89 -6.02 9.27 -7.57
C GLU A 89 -6.65 9.21 -6.17
N LEU A 90 -5.86 8.84 -5.15
CA LEU A 90 -6.33 8.58 -3.78
C LEU A 90 -7.36 9.62 -3.23
N PRO A 91 -7.20 10.95 -3.40
CA PRO A 91 -8.19 11.93 -2.94
C PRO A 91 -9.53 11.93 -3.69
N GLU A 92 -9.70 11.19 -4.78
CA GLU A 92 -10.99 11.06 -5.47
C GLU A 92 -11.89 9.99 -4.85
N PHE A 93 -11.33 9.08 -4.06
CA PHE A 93 -12.12 8.14 -3.26
C PHE A 93 -12.94 8.87 -2.20
N SER A 94 -14.12 8.35 -1.89
CA SER A 94 -14.94 8.91 -0.81
C SER A 94 -14.23 8.75 0.54
N ARG A 95 -14.49 9.69 1.45
CA ARG A 95 -13.89 9.68 2.79
C ARG A 95 -14.19 8.38 3.55
N ASP A 96 -15.43 7.88 3.44
CA ASP A 96 -15.82 6.63 4.10
C ASP A 96 -15.01 5.43 3.60
N VAL A 97 -14.72 5.38 2.29
CA VAL A 97 -13.89 4.33 1.69
C VAL A 97 -12.47 4.41 2.25
N LEU A 98 -11.90 5.62 2.26
CA LEU A 98 -10.55 5.85 2.79
C LEU A 98 -10.43 5.49 4.27
N GLU A 99 -11.40 5.90 5.11
CA GLU A 99 -11.39 5.56 6.54
C GLU A 99 -11.56 4.05 6.78
N SER A 100 -12.30 3.35 5.90
CA SER A 100 -12.49 1.90 6.04
C SER A 100 -11.21 1.08 5.87
N LEU A 101 -10.17 1.64 5.25
CA LEU A 101 -8.87 0.97 5.04
C LEU A 101 -8.03 0.89 6.31
N ARG A 102 -8.27 1.77 7.30
CA ARG A 102 -7.41 1.90 8.49
C ARG A 102 -7.28 0.59 9.27
N GLN A 103 -8.40 -0.03 9.61
CA GLN A 103 -8.42 -1.28 10.36
C GLN A 103 -7.79 -2.45 9.59
N PRO A 104 -8.09 -2.68 8.30
CA PRO A 104 -7.41 -3.67 7.47
C PRO A 104 -5.89 -3.51 7.39
N ILE A 105 -5.38 -2.28 7.25
CA ILE A 105 -3.93 -2.01 7.19
C ILE A 105 -3.25 -2.37 8.52
N GLU A 106 -3.91 -2.11 9.65
CA GLU A 106 -3.35 -2.37 10.98
C GLU A 106 -3.43 -3.84 11.37
N ASN A 107 -4.61 -4.46 11.22
CA ASN A 107 -4.89 -5.78 11.78
C ASN A 107 -4.72 -6.91 10.77
N GLY A 108 -4.64 -6.59 9.47
CA GLY A 108 -4.60 -7.58 8.40
C GLY A 108 -5.86 -8.43 8.31
N THR A 109 -6.99 -7.96 8.86
CA THR A 109 -8.31 -8.58 8.76
C THR A 109 -9.41 -7.53 8.61
N ILE A 110 -10.53 -7.94 8.03
CA ILE A 110 -11.74 -7.12 7.92
C ILE A 110 -12.98 -7.93 8.30
N THR A 111 -13.84 -7.33 9.10
CA THR A 111 -15.07 -7.97 9.59
C THR A 111 -16.28 -7.35 8.93
N ILE A 112 -17.07 -8.19 8.26
CA ILE A 112 -18.32 -7.80 7.61
C ILE A 112 -19.48 -8.27 8.49
N ALA A 113 -20.08 -7.32 9.22
CA ALA A 113 -21.25 -7.55 10.05
C ALA A 113 -22.54 -7.22 9.28
N ARG A 114 -23.47 -8.17 9.23
CA ARG A 114 -24.82 -8.03 8.67
C ARG A 114 -25.82 -8.68 9.62
N VAL A 115 -27.09 -8.33 9.47
CA VAL A 115 -28.21 -8.79 10.32
C VAL A 115 -28.20 -10.32 10.54
N ASN A 116 -27.80 -11.10 9.53
CA ASN A 116 -27.80 -12.57 9.59
C ASN A 116 -26.41 -13.22 9.44
N SER A 117 -25.32 -12.45 9.42
CA SER A 117 -23.98 -13.01 9.20
C SER A 117 -22.89 -12.11 9.74
N HIS A 118 -21.90 -12.70 10.39
CA HIS A 118 -20.69 -12.01 10.85
C HIS A 118 -19.48 -12.79 10.35
N ILE A 119 -18.84 -12.30 9.30
CA ILE A 119 -17.73 -13.01 8.64
C ILE A 119 -16.48 -12.14 8.75
N THR A 120 -15.37 -12.75 9.19
CA THR A 120 -14.06 -12.10 9.21
C THR A 120 -13.23 -12.69 8.09
N TYR A 121 -12.70 -11.83 7.23
CA TYR A 121 -11.80 -12.22 6.15
C TYR A 121 -10.38 -11.72 6.42
N PRO A 122 -9.35 -12.46 5.98
CA PRO A 122 -8.00 -11.95 5.99
C PRO A 122 -7.84 -10.84 4.94
N SER A 123 -6.97 -9.88 5.25
CA SER A 123 -6.71 -8.70 4.42
C SER A 123 -5.30 -8.16 4.65
N ARG A 124 -4.31 -9.04 4.73
CA ARG A 124 -2.89 -8.62 4.69
C ARG A 124 -2.54 -8.26 3.25
N PHE A 125 -2.40 -6.98 2.92
CA PHE A 125 -2.02 -6.51 1.58
C PHE A 125 -1.05 -5.34 1.70
N GLN A 126 -0.23 -5.12 0.68
CA GLN A 126 0.56 -3.89 0.58
C GLN A 126 -0.30 -2.79 -0.06
N LEU A 127 -0.57 -1.72 0.70
CA LEU A 127 -1.28 -0.56 0.18
C LEU A 127 -0.31 0.33 -0.61
N ILE A 128 -0.62 0.54 -1.88
CA ILE A 128 0.09 1.49 -2.73
C ILE A 128 -0.92 2.54 -3.17
N ALA A 129 -0.61 3.81 -2.96
CA ALA A 129 -1.47 4.90 -3.39
C ALA A 129 -0.71 5.89 -4.27
N ALA A 130 -1.39 6.37 -5.30
CA ALA A 130 -0.93 7.44 -6.17
C ALA A 130 -1.89 8.63 -6.08
N MET A 131 -1.35 9.84 -6.19
CA MET A 131 -2.15 11.03 -6.35
C MET A 131 -1.38 12.10 -7.12
N ASN A 132 -2.12 13.04 -7.69
CA ASN A 132 -1.54 14.25 -8.24
C ASN A 132 -1.26 15.27 -7.11
N PRO A 133 -0.34 16.22 -7.28
CA PRO A 133 -0.08 17.23 -6.25
C PRO A 133 -1.27 18.19 -6.04
N CYS A 134 -2.07 18.40 -7.09
CA CYS A 134 -3.35 19.11 -7.05
C CYS A 134 -4.34 18.42 -8.01
N LYS A 135 -5.63 18.71 -7.84
CA LYS A 135 -6.67 18.34 -8.81
C LYS A 135 -6.39 18.84 -10.23
N CYS A 136 -5.69 19.97 -10.33
CA CYS A 136 -5.33 20.60 -11.59
C CYS A 136 -4.22 19.89 -12.38
N GLY A 137 -3.44 18.98 -11.78
CA GLY A 137 -2.28 18.34 -12.38
C GLY A 137 -0.98 19.17 -12.45
N TYR A 138 -1.05 20.51 -12.31
CA TYR A 138 0.08 21.43 -12.59
C TYR A 138 0.73 22.09 -11.36
N PHE A 139 0.41 21.66 -10.13
CA PHE A 139 1.00 22.28 -8.94
C PHE A 139 2.50 21.95 -8.86
N GLY A 140 3.35 22.98 -8.85
CA GLY A 140 4.81 22.85 -8.86
C GLY A 140 5.45 22.65 -10.24
N ASP A 141 4.67 22.74 -11.32
CA ASP A 141 5.20 22.71 -12.69
C ASP A 141 5.78 24.08 -13.07
N ILE A 142 7.03 24.09 -13.53
CA ILE A 142 7.74 25.29 -14.00
C ILE A 142 7.10 25.82 -15.32
N LYS A 143 6.47 24.95 -16.11
CA LYS A 143 5.86 25.28 -17.40
C LYS A 143 4.37 25.66 -17.31
N ALA A 144 3.70 25.31 -16.22
CA ALA A 144 2.27 25.56 -16.04
C ALA A 144 1.94 25.99 -14.60
N THR A 145 1.60 27.26 -14.42
CA THR A 145 1.24 27.79 -13.09
C THR A 145 -0.23 27.51 -12.79
N CYS A 146 -0.51 26.76 -11.72
CA CYS A 146 -1.87 26.66 -11.20
C CYS A 146 -2.33 28.03 -10.66
N SER A 147 -3.36 28.62 -11.28
CA SER A 147 -3.93 29.91 -10.87
C SER A 147 -4.56 29.91 -9.47
N LYS A 148 -4.82 28.72 -8.91
CA LYS A 148 -5.41 28.52 -7.58
C LYS A 148 -4.40 27.96 -6.57
N ALA A 149 -3.11 27.94 -6.91
CA ALA A 149 -2.06 27.56 -5.97
C ALA A 149 -1.92 28.62 -4.86
N PRO A 150 -1.67 28.23 -3.59
CA PRO A 150 -1.52 26.86 -3.08
C PRO A 150 -2.84 26.18 -2.68
N LYS A 151 -3.92 26.96 -2.51
CA LYS A 151 -5.21 26.49 -1.99
C LYS A 151 -5.79 25.27 -2.70
N CYS A 152 -5.63 25.17 -4.02
CA CYS A 152 -6.05 24.00 -4.79
C CYS A 152 -5.36 22.69 -4.38
N ALA A 153 -4.09 22.75 -3.99
CA ALA A 153 -3.35 21.58 -3.52
C ALA A 153 -3.79 21.21 -2.10
N GLU A 154 -3.93 22.19 -1.22
CA GLU A 154 -4.42 22.01 0.16
C GLU A 154 -5.83 21.41 0.19
N ASP A 155 -6.77 21.98 -0.57
CA ASP A 155 -8.15 21.49 -0.67
C ASP A 155 -8.20 20.05 -1.23
N TYR A 156 -7.29 19.72 -2.15
CA TYR A 156 -7.23 18.38 -2.75
C TYR A 156 -6.66 17.35 -1.76
N GLN A 157 -5.55 17.67 -1.11
CA GLN A 157 -4.87 16.75 -0.20
C GLN A 157 -5.59 16.62 1.14
N SER A 158 -6.31 17.65 1.60
CA SER A 158 -7.09 17.64 2.85
C SER A 158 -8.26 16.65 2.85
N LYS A 159 -8.64 16.12 1.69
CA LYS A 159 -9.61 15.01 1.60
C LYS A 159 -9.09 13.73 2.25
N ILE A 160 -7.77 13.56 2.36
CA ILE A 160 -7.16 12.43 3.04
C ILE A 160 -6.95 12.82 4.50
N SER A 161 -7.46 12.00 5.42
CA SER A 161 -7.30 12.28 6.85
C SER A 161 -5.84 12.10 7.30
N GLY A 162 -5.42 12.92 8.27
CA GLY A 162 -4.13 12.75 8.94
C GLY A 162 -3.90 11.33 9.48
N PRO A 163 -4.88 10.73 10.21
CA PRO A 163 -4.78 9.35 10.69
C PRO A 163 -4.53 8.30 9.60
N LEU A 164 -5.10 8.46 8.39
CA LEU A 164 -4.80 7.56 7.28
C LEU A 164 -3.42 7.85 6.68
N LEU A 165 -3.06 9.12 6.51
CA LEU A 165 -1.75 9.53 6.02
C LEU A 165 -0.61 9.02 6.92
N ASP A 166 -0.84 8.93 8.23
CA ASP A 166 0.10 8.39 9.21
C ASP A 166 0.32 6.87 9.08
N ARG A 167 -0.44 6.18 8.22
CA ARG A 167 -0.26 4.75 7.88
C ARG A 167 0.48 4.53 6.58
N PHE A 168 0.96 5.59 5.94
CA PHE A 168 1.90 5.49 4.82
C PHE A 168 3.32 5.70 5.31
N ASP A 169 4.06 4.60 5.50
CA ASP A 169 5.44 4.61 5.98
C ASP A 169 6.39 5.30 4.99
N ILE A 170 6.14 5.13 3.69
CA ILE A 170 6.98 5.64 2.61
C ILE A 170 6.16 6.56 1.73
N ARG A 171 6.64 7.80 1.60
CA ARG A 171 6.12 8.80 0.65
C ARG A 171 7.22 9.14 -0.33
N VAL A 172 6.91 9.05 -1.61
CA VAL A 172 7.84 9.29 -2.70
C VAL A 172 7.20 10.30 -3.64
N ASP A 173 7.95 11.36 -3.94
CA ASP A 173 7.65 12.28 -5.01
C ASP A 173 8.18 11.70 -6.33
N VAL A 174 7.29 11.56 -7.30
CA VAL A 174 7.59 11.01 -8.62
C VAL A 174 7.57 12.18 -9.61
N PRO A 175 8.75 12.69 -10.01
CA PRO A 175 8.83 13.84 -10.90
C PRO A 175 8.27 13.51 -12.28
N HIS A 176 7.97 14.54 -13.07
CA HIS A 176 7.62 14.33 -14.48
C HIS A 176 8.82 13.74 -15.22
N ILE A 177 8.60 12.65 -15.97
CA ILE A 177 9.63 12.01 -16.78
C ILE A 177 9.39 12.40 -18.24
N ASN A 178 10.39 12.97 -18.90
CA ASN A 178 10.36 13.14 -20.34
C ASN A 178 10.73 11.80 -20.99
N ALA A 179 9.78 11.16 -21.69
CA ALA A 179 10.00 9.86 -22.32
C ALA A 179 11.16 9.85 -23.33
N PHE A 180 11.57 11.01 -23.84
CA PHE A 180 12.71 11.16 -24.76
C PHE A 180 14.08 11.31 -24.07
N GLU A 181 14.11 11.51 -22.75
CA GLU A 181 15.34 11.69 -21.96
C GLU A 181 15.74 10.42 -21.19
N VAL A 182 14.93 9.36 -21.25
CA VAL A 182 15.25 8.08 -20.59
C VAL A 182 16.28 7.35 -21.46
N GLU A 183 17.56 7.52 -21.15
CA GLU A 183 18.62 6.67 -21.71
C GLU A 183 18.55 5.28 -21.07
N ASP A 184 18.46 4.24 -21.90
CA ASP A 184 18.25 2.83 -21.49
C ASP A 184 19.44 2.20 -20.73
N ASN A 185 20.55 2.93 -20.57
CA ASN A 185 21.85 2.33 -20.24
C ASN A 185 22.06 1.96 -18.77
N ASP A 186 21.24 2.48 -17.84
CA ASP A 186 21.39 2.27 -16.38
C ASP A 186 20.15 1.65 -15.69
N ALA A 187 19.22 1.04 -16.45
CA ALA A 187 18.01 0.47 -15.88
C ALA A 187 18.26 -0.91 -15.23
N GLU A 188 17.97 -1.05 -13.93
CA GLU A 188 17.96 -2.36 -13.26
C GLU A 188 16.76 -3.22 -13.70
N SER A 189 17.01 -4.49 -13.99
CA SER A 189 15.93 -5.42 -14.34
C SER A 189 15.02 -5.73 -13.14
N THR A 190 13.72 -5.95 -13.39
CA THR A 190 12.79 -6.40 -12.34
C THR A 190 13.27 -7.66 -11.63
N SER A 191 13.92 -8.58 -12.34
CA SER A 191 14.51 -9.80 -11.77
C SER A 191 15.63 -9.51 -10.78
N ASP A 192 16.49 -8.53 -11.04
CA ASP A 192 17.61 -8.23 -10.14
C ASP A 192 17.14 -7.52 -8.88
N VAL A 193 16.15 -6.63 -9.01
CA VAL A 193 15.48 -6.03 -7.85
C VAL A 193 14.76 -7.11 -7.02
N ALA A 194 14.04 -8.04 -7.67
CA ALA A 194 13.34 -9.14 -6.98
C ALA A 194 14.32 -10.05 -6.20
N LYS A 195 15.53 -10.33 -6.74
CA LYS A 195 16.57 -11.08 -6.03
C LYS A 195 17.04 -10.37 -4.76
N ARG A 196 17.24 -9.04 -4.81
CA ARG A 196 17.61 -8.25 -3.62
C ARG A 196 16.51 -8.29 -2.56
N ILE A 197 15.25 -8.14 -2.98
CA ILE A 197 14.10 -8.25 -2.07
C ILE A 197 14.02 -9.63 -1.45
N GLY A 198 14.16 -10.70 -2.25
CA GLY A 198 14.19 -12.08 -1.79
C GLY A 198 15.26 -12.30 -0.71
N SER A 199 16.48 -11.83 -0.97
CA SER A 199 17.59 -11.91 -0.01
C SER A 199 17.27 -11.21 1.32
N ALA A 200 16.65 -10.03 1.26
CA ALA A 200 16.23 -9.29 2.45
C ALA A 200 15.12 -10.00 3.23
N ILE A 201 14.24 -10.73 2.54
CA ILE A 201 13.17 -11.52 3.16
C ILE A 201 13.73 -12.78 3.80
N ASP A 202 14.70 -13.44 3.17
CA ASP A 202 15.34 -14.64 3.74
C ASP A 202 16.06 -14.31 5.05
N ILE A 203 16.72 -13.15 5.14
CA ILE A 203 17.30 -12.63 6.38
C ILE A 203 16.22 -12.45 7.46
N GLN A 204 15.04 -11.92 7.11
CA GLN A 204 13.94 -11.74 8.06
C GLN A 204 13.36 -13.08 8.52
N LYS A 205 13.17 -14.03 7.61
CA LYS A 205 12.68 -15.37 7.93
C LYS A 205 13.59 -16.10 8.91
N GLU A 206 14.91 -16.04 8.69
CA GLU A 206 15.86 -16.66 9.62
C GLU A 206 15.88 -15.92 10.96
N ARG A 207 15.82 -14.58 10.96
CA ARG A 207 15.74 -13.77 12.19
C ARG A 207 14.52 -14.13 13.06
N TYR A 208 13.37 -14.38 12.44
CA TYR A 208 12.10 -14.63 13.14
C TYR A 208 11.69 -16.11 13.20
N LYS A 209 12.61 -17.01 12.85
CA LYS A 209 12.38 -18.45 12.85
C LYS A 209 11.89 -18.94 14.22
N GLY A 210 10.77 -19.66 14.21
CA GLY A 210 10.13 -20.16 15.44
C GLY A 210 9.32 -19.13 16.24
N LEU A 211 9.25 -17.87 15.78
CA LEU A 211 8.47 -16.80 16.43
C LEU A 211 7.13 -16.52 15.74
N GLY A 212 6.83 -17.19 14.61
CA GLY A 212 5.57 -17.04 13.89
C GLY A 212 5.46 -15.80 12.99
N PHE A 213 6.56 -15.05 12.81
CA PHE A 213 6.62 -13.90 11.90
C PHE A 213 7.46 -14.19 10.67
N SER A 214 7.02 -13.72 9.50
CA SER A 214 7.72 -13.90 8.23
C SER A 214 8.45 -12.65 7.75
N VAL A 215 7.97 -11.47 8.14
CA VAL A 215 8.50 -10.16 7.73
C VAL A 215 8.35 -9.14 8.85
N ASN A 216 9.20 -8.11 8.85
CA ASN A 216 9.23 -7.04 9.84
C ASN A 216 7.86 -6.37 10.05
N ALA A 217 7.06 -6.22 8.99
CA ALA A 217 5.76 -5.56 9.04
C ALA A 217 4.73 -6.29 9.91
N LEU A 218 4.97 -7.56 10.27
CA LEU A 218 4.07 -8.37 11.09
C LEU A 218 4.54 -8.52 12.53
N VAL A 219 5.72 -8.01 12.86
CA VAL A 219 6.38 -8.25 14.15
C VAL A 219 5.80 -7.32 15.22
N ASP A 220 5.53 -7.87 16.39
CA ASP A 220 5.08 -7.10 17.55
C ASP A 220 6.18 -6.24 18.18
N GLY A 221 5.80 -5.33 19.08
CA GLY A 221 6.73 -4.36 19.67
C GLY A 221 7.86 -5.01 20.50
N GLU A 222 7.59 -6.09 21.22
CA GLU A 222 8.59 -6.74 22.09
C GLU A 222 9.66 -7.45 21.25
N VAL A 223 9.22 -8.22 20.25
CA VAL A 223 10.11 -8.92 19.33
C VAL A 223 10.88 -7.90 18.48
N LEU A 224 10.25 -6.81 18.05
CA LEU A 224 10.93 -5.74 17.33
C LEU A 224 12.08 -5.17 18.15
N ILE A 225 11.83 -4.74 19.39
CA ILE A 225 12.85 -4.18 20.28
C ILE A 225 14.02 -5.13 20.46
N LYS A 226 13.74 -6.42 20.66
CA LYS A 226 14.76 -7.47 20.83
C LYS A 226 15.74 -7.54 19.65
N PHE A 227 15.25 -7.37 18.43
CA PHE A 227 16.07 -7.45 17.21
C PHE A 227 16.51 -6.10 16.64
N THR A 228 16.10 -4.99 17.26
CA THR A 228 16.50 -3.62 16.90
C THR A 228 17.30 -2.95 18.01
N GLU A 229 18.11 -3.72 18.75
CA GLU A 229 19.02 -3.11 19.73
C GLU A 229 19.98 -2.14 19.04
N MET A 230 19.93 -0.89 19.48
CA MET A 230 20.70 0.21 18.93
C MET A 230 21.85 0.58 19.86
N ASP A 231 23.00 0.91 19.26
CA ASP A 231 24.08 1.55 19.98
C ASP A 231 23.68 2.97 20.46
N ASN A 232 24.47 3.52 21.39
CA ASN A 232 24.17 4.83 21.97
C ASN A 232 24.21 5.97 20.94
N ALA A 233 25.05 5.85 19.90
CA ALA A 233 25.14 6.83 18.83
C ALA A 233 23.84 6.89 18.02
N SER A 234 23.30 5.73 17.64
CA SER A 234 22.05 5.59 16.89
C SER A 234 20.84 6.04 17.71
N LYS A 235 20.81 5.73 19.02
CA LYS A 235 19.77 6.22 19.94
C LYS A 235 19.77 7.75 20.01
N ASN A 236 20.94 8.36 20.17
CA ASN A 236 21.07 9.82 20.22
C ASN A 236 20.69 10.48 18.88
N PHE A 237 21.09 9.87 17.76
CA PHE A 237 20.70 10.34 16.43
C PHE A 237 19.18 10.34 16.25
N LEU A 238 18.50 9.23 16.57
CA LEU A 238 17.05 9.13 16.47
C LEU A 238 16.34 10.12 17.39
N LYS A 239 16.82 10.30 18.63
CA LYS A 239 16.26 11.29 19.56
C LYS A 239 16.31 12.70 18.98
N ASN A 240 17.47 13.11 18.46
CA ASN A 240 17.65 14.42 17.82
C ASN A 240 16.76 14.58 16.57
N ALA A 241 16.61 13.53 15.77
CA ALA A 241 15.71 13.54 14.62
C ALA A 241 14.25 13.73 15.03
N VAL A 242 13.76 12.97 16.02
CA VAL A 242 12.39 13.08 16.52
C VAL A 242 12.11 14.48 17.07
N GLU A 243 13.03 15.06 17.85
CA GLU A 243 12.89 16.43 18.36
C GLU A 243 12.87 17.49 17.26
N LYS A 244 13.61 17.28 16.16
CA LYS A 244 13.62 18.18 15.01
C LYS A 244 12.32 18.08 14.20
N PHE A 245 11.84 16.85 13.95
CA PHE A 245 10.65 16.61 13.13
C PHE A 245 9.33 16.85 13.89
N SER A 246 9.29 16.67 15.22
CA SER A 246 8.12 17.04 16.03
C SER A 246 7.86 18.55 15.98
N LYS A 247 8.92 19.36 16.06
CA LYS A 247 8.87 20.83 15.88
C LYS A 247 8.44 21.24 14.47
N ALA A 248 8.79 20.45 13.45
CA ALA A 248 8.38 20.70 12.07
C ALA A 248 6.89 20.37 11.83
N ARG A 249 6.37 19.28 12.42
CA ARG A 249 4.94 18.90 12.34
C ARG A 249 4.03 19.92 13.03
N SER A 250 4.43 20.50 14.16
CA SER A 250 3.65 21.54 14.84
C SER A 250 3.50 22.84 14.03
N ASN A 251 4.30 23.05 12.98
CA ASN A 251 4.22 24.20 12.09
C ASN A 251 3.47 23.90 10.77
N GLN A 252 2.93 22.69 10.59
CA GLN A 252 2.24 22.25 9.36
C GLN A 252 0.73 21.99 9.57
N TYR A 253 0.19 22.26 10.77
CA TYR A 253 -1.24 22.20 11.08
C TYR A 253 -1.77 23.58 11.49
#